data_AF-A0A359E4U0-F1
#
_entry.id   AF-A0A359E4U0-F1
#
_cell.length_a   1.000
_cell.length_b   1.000
_cell.length_c   1.000
_cell.angle_alpha   90.00
_cell.angle_beta   90.00
_cell.angle_gamma   90.00
#
_symmetry.space_group_name_H-M   'P 1'
#
loop_
_entity.id
_entity.type
_entity.pdbx_description
1 polymer ?
#
loop_
_entity_poly.entity_id
_entity_poly.type
_entity_poly.pdbx_seq_one_letter_code
_entity_poly.pdbx_strand_id
1 'polypeptide(L)'
;DDPTDKLEFHTQLRDEGEDAFKMVPTFRPDRGMEIENGKEWLSWVEKLSDVTGVSISSFDDFLEALQQRHDFFDEMGCRASDHGTDRPYSDDFTDKEIASIFEKVLGGESPTEEETRKFKSAFLYHCGVMDAKKGWVYQLHVGAIRNNNSRMMKELGRDTGFDSIGDFDLAQPLAHLLNRLDSEDQLPKVILYNSNPRDNELMSTMIGNFQDGSVAG
;
A
#
# COMPACT_ATOMS: atom_id res chain seq x y z
N ASP A 1 -2.97 -10.54 -0.62
CA ASP A 1 -3.87 -10.60 -1.79
C ASP A 1 -4.04 -9.19 -2.35
N ASP A 2 -4.17 -9.07 -3.67
CA ASP A 2 -4.35 -7.79 -4.36
C ASP A 2 -5.80 -7.30 -4.18
N PRO A 3 -6.07 -5.99 -4.05
CA PRO A 3 -7.43 -5.45 -3.94
C PRO A 3 -8.38 -5.91 -5.06
N THR A 4 -7.84 -6.22 -6.24
CA THR A 4 -8.59 -6.70 -7.41
C THR A 4 -8.88 -8.20 -7.40
N ASP A 5 -8.39 -8.95 -6.41
CA ASP A 5 -8.63 -10.39 -6.29
C ASP A 5 -10.06 -10.68 -5.82
N LYS A 6 -10.65 -11.78 -6.34
CA LYS A 6 -12.00 -12.24 -5.97
C LYS A 6 -12.05 -12.98 -4.63
N LEU A 7 -10.90 -13.37 -4.08
CA LEU A 7 -10.77 -14.14 -2.84
C LEU A 7 -11.61 -15.44 -2.80
N GLU A 8 -11.78 -16.11 -3.94
CA GLU A 8 -12.65 -17.28 -4.07
C GLU A 8 -12.24 -18.45 -3.17
N PHE A 9 -10.95 -18.69 -2.99
CA PHE A 9 -10.45 -19.76 -2.11
C PHE A 9 -10.61 -19.42 -0.62
N HIS A 10 -10.54 -18.13 -0.25
CA HIS A 10 -10.85 -17.68 1.11
C HIS A 10 -12.34 -17.93 1.41
N THR A 11 -13.20 -17.59 0.46
CA THR A 11 -14.64 -17.85 0.55
C THR A 11 -14.91 -19.34 0.68
N GLN A 12 -14.32 -20.15 -0.20
CA GLN A 12 -14.50 -21.60 -0.19
C GLN A 12 -14.13 -22.22 1.17
N LEU A 13 -12.95 -21.91 1.73
CA LEU A 13 -12.53 -22.46 3.01
C LEU A 13 -13.36 -21.95 4.19
N ARG A 14 -13.77 -20.68 4.16
CA ARG A 14 -14.67 -20.14 5.19
C ARG A 14 -16.02 -20.88 5.18
N ASP A 15 -16.53 -21.19 3.99
CA ASP A 15 -17.83 -21.85 3.82
C ASP A 15 -17.79 -23.36 4.18
N GLU A 16 -16.60 -23.94 4.44
CA GLU A 16 -16.46 -25.30 4.99
C GLU A 16 -16.87 -25.39 6.48
N GLY A 17 -16.99 -24.26 7.19
CA GLY A 17 -17.53 -24.17 8.55
C GLY A 17 -16.54 -23.66 9.60
N GLU A 18 -17.01 -23.48 10.85
CA GLU A 18 -16.23 -22.87 11.93
C GLU A 18 -15.01 -23.69 12.38
N ASP A 19 -15.05 -25.02 12.19
CA ASP A 19 -13.94 -25.93 12.53
C ASP A 19 -12.87 -26.01 11.42
N ALA A 20 -13.09 -25.34 10.29
CA ALA A 20 -12.14 -25.32 9.18
C ALA A 20 -10.88 -24.53 9.52
N PHE A 21 -9.81 -24.78 8.78
CA PHE A 21 -8.58 -23.99 8.90
C PHE A 21 -8.87 -22.52 8.58
N LYS A 22 -8.56 -21.62 9.52
CA LYS A 22 -8.76 -20.19 9.35
C LYS A 22 -7.73 -19.59 8.39
N MET A 23 -8.11 -19.49 7.12
CA MET A 23 -7.38 -18.76 6.09
C MET A 23 -8.03 -17.40 5.88
N VAL A 24 -7.34 -16.31 6.24
CA VAL A 24 -7.82 -14.93 6.04
C VAL A 24 -6.86 -14.18 5.11
N PRO A 25 -7.38 -13.26 4.27
CA PRO A 25 -6.54 -12.50 3.36
C PRO A 25 -5.78 -11.39 4.09
N THR A 26 -4.73 -10.87 3.45
CA THR A 26 -4.02 -9.63 3.83
C THR A 26 -4.10 -8.66 2.66
N PHE A 27 -4.56 -7.43 2.90
CA PHE A 27 -4.77 -6.44 1.84
C PHE A 27 -3.44 -5.83 1.38
N ARG A 28 -3.00 -6.12 0.14
CA ARG A 28 -1.72 -5.64 -0.40
C ARG A 28 -1.92 -4.80 -1.67
N PRO A 29 -2.10 -3.48 -1.53
CA PRO A 29 -2.49 -2.61 -2.64
C PRO A 29 -1.32 -2.01 -3.44
N ASP A 30 -0.12 -2.62 -3.40
CA ASP A 30 1.11 -2.09 -4.02
C ASP A 30 0.89 -1.60 -5.47
N ARG A 31 0.18 -2.37 -6.30
CA ARG A 31 -0.08 -2.02 -7.70
C ARG A 31 -0.92 -0.76 -7.87
N GLY A 32 -1.78 -0.43 -6.92
CA GLY A 32 -2.55 0.81 -6.95
C GLY A 32 -1.68 2.05 -6.74
N MET A 33 -0.53 1.89 -6.07
CA MET A 33 0.44 2.96 -5.81
C MET A 33 1.43 3.18 -6.96
N GLU A 34 1.62 2.20 -7.86
CA GLU A 34 2.60 2.23 -8.96
C GLU A 34 2.14 3.08 -10.18
N ILE A 35 1.69 4.32 -9.94
CA ILE A 35 1.13 5.22 -10.97
C ILE A 35 2.11 5.50 -12.12
N GLU A 36 3.41 5.40 -11.87
CA GLU A 36 4.46 5.57 -12.88
C GLU A 36 4.47 4.47 -13.95
N ASN A 37 3.80 3.33 -13.71
CA ASN A 37 3.78 2.18 -14.63
C ASN A 37 2.80 2.34 -15.80
N GLY A 38 2.18 3.52 -15.95
CA GLY A 38 1.41 3.91 -17.14
C GLY A 38 0.34 2.89 -17.51
N LYS A 39 0.49 2.20 -18.65
CA LYS A 39 -0.51 1.24 -19.15
C LYS A 39 -0.76 0.06 -18.21
N GLU A 40 0.25 -0.41 -17.50
CA GLU A 40 0.08 -1.52 -16.55
C GLU A 40 -0.77 -1.08 -15.36
N TRP A 41 -0.54 0.14 -14.88
CA TRP A 41 -1.34 0.75 -13.81
C TRP A 41 -2.78 1.03 -14.27
N LEU A 42 -2.97 1.57 -15.48
CA LEU A 42 -4.32 1.78 -16.06
C LEU A 42 -5.10 0.47 -16.18
N SER A 43 -4.47 -0.62 -16.62
CA SER A 43 -5.10 -1.93 -16.67
C SER A 43 -5.48 -2.46 -15.27
N TRP A 44 -4.70 -2.11 -14.25
CA TRP A 44 -5.06 -2.43 -12.86
C TRP A 44 -6.25 -1.59 -12.36
N VAL A 45 -6.31 -0.30 -12.70
CA VAL A 45 -7.46 0.57 -12.41
C VAL A 45 -8.73 0.06 -13.09
N GLU A 46 -8.65 -0.40 -14.34
CA GLU A 46 -9.78 -1.04 -15.04
C GLU A 46 -10.26 -2.29 -14.30
N LYS A 47 -9.35 -3.15 -13.83
CA LYS A 47 -9.73 -4.33 -13.02
C LYS A 47 -10.39 -3.93 -11.71
N LEU A 48 -9.88 -2.89 -11.05
CA LEU A 48 -10.48 -2.37 -9.82
C LEU A 48 -11.91 -1.86 -10.09
N SER A 49 -12.11 -1.10 -11.16
CA SER A 49 -13.43 -0.67 -11.64
C SER A 49 -14.34 -1.87 -11.90
N ASP A 50 -13.85 -2.92 -12.56
CA ASP A 50 -14.64 -4.12 -12.88
C ASP A 50 -15.08 -4.89 -11.62
N VAL A 51 -14.19 -5.08 -10.64
CA VAL A 51 -14.52 -5.85 -9.43
C VAL A 51 -15.36 -5.06 -8.42
N THR A 52 -15.37 -3.73 -8.52
CA THR A 52 -16.16 -2.86 -7.64
C THR A 52 -17.48 -2.39 -8.27
N GLY A 53 -17.55 -2.38 -9.61
CA GLY A 53 -18.61 -1.73 -10.36
C GLY A 53 -18.59 -0.20 -10.29
N VAL A 54 -17.56 0.40 -9.68
CA VAL A 54 -17.37 1.85 -9.58
C VAL A 54 -16.71 2.36 -10.86
N SER A 55 -17.32 3.34 -11.54
CA SER A 55 -16.70 3.98 -12.70
C SER A 55 -15.62 4.96 -12.23
N ILE A 56 -14.34 4.59 -12.40
CA ILE A 56 -13.23 5.41 -11.91
C ILE A 56 -12.87 6.49 -12.95
N SER A 57 -13.27 7.74 -12.69
CA SER A 57 -12.99 8.90 -13.54
C SER A 57 -12.22 10.01 -12.82
N SER A 58 -12.12 9.92 -11.50
CA SER A 58 -11.45 10.87 -10.63
C SER A 58 -10.70 10.14 -9.51
N PHE A 59 -9.85 10.86 -8.78
CA PHE A 59 -9.16 10.31 -7.62
C PHE A 59 -10.12 9.93 -6.49
N ASP A 60 -11.24 10.66 -6.34
CA ASP A 60 -12.26 10.33 -5.35
C ASP A 60 -12.97 9.01 -5.68
N ASP A 61 -13.33 8.78 -6.95
CA ASP A 61 -13.90 7.51 -7.40
C ASP A 61 -12.91 6.34 -7.16
N PHE A 62 -11.62 6.61 -7.35
CA PHE A 62 -10.57 5.63 -7.09
C PHE A 62 -10.46 5.26 -5.61
N LEU A 63 -10.51 6.25 -4.72
CA LEU A 63 -10.55 6.02 -3.27
C LEU A 63 -11.83 5.31 -2.84
N GLU A 64 -12.98 5.64 -3.42
CA GLU A 64 -14.25 4.94 -3.19
C GLU A 64 -14.13 3.45 -3.56
N ALA A 65 -13.60 3.15 -4.75
CA ALA A 65 -13.38 1.79 -5.22
C ALA A 65 -12.43 1.02 -4.29
N LEU A 66 -11.32 1.64 -3.88
CA LEU A 66 -10.38 1.05 -2.91
C LEU A 66 -11.02 0.78 -1.56
N GLN A 67 -11.79 1.74 -1.03
CA GLN A 67 -12.51 1.60 0.24
C GLN A 67 -13.52 0.44 0.17
N GLN A 68 -14.23 0.30 -0.94
CA GLN A 68 -15.16 -0.81 -1.13
C GLN A 68 -14.43 -2.17 -1.13
N ARG A 69 -13.24 -2.27 -1.74
CA ARG A 69 -12.42 -3.48 -1.66
C ARG A 69 -11.88 -3.72 -0.26
N HIS A 70 -11.46 -2.67 0.44
CA HIS A 70 -11.03 -2.75 1.84
C HIS A 70 -12.14 -3.32 2.73
N ASP A 71 -13.37 -2.82 2.58
CA ASP A 71 -14.56 -3.34 3.27
C ASP A 71 -14.83 -4.80 2.95
N PHE A 72 -14.75 -5.20 1.67
CA PHE A 72 -14.91 -6.60 1.27
C PHE A 72 -13.85 -7.51 1.91
N PHE A 73 -12.60 -7.06 1.99
CA PHE A 73 -11.54 -7.81 2.67
C PHE A 73 -11.85 -7.97 4.17
N ASP A 74 -12.39 -6.94 4.82
CA ASP A 74 -12.80 -6.99 6.23
C ASP A 74 -13.89 -8.05 6.47
N GLU A 75 -14.86 -8.13 5.56
CA GLU A 75 -15.92 -9.16 5.54
C GLU A 75 -15.35 -10.57 5.35
N MET A 76 -14.25 -10.71 4.61
CA MET A 76 -13.52 -11.98 4.46
C MET A 76 -12.59 -12.29 5.65
N GLY A 77 -12.61 -11.46 6.70
CA GLY A 77 -11.84 -11.66 7.92
C GLY A 77 -10.42 -11.07 7.88
N CYS A 78 -10.10 -10.23 6.89
CA CYS A 78 -8.84 -9.50 6.84
C CYS A 78 -8.67 -8.61 8.07
N ARG A 79 -7.47 -8.54 8.63
CA ARG A 79 -7.14 -7.67 9.78
C ARG A 79 -5.82 -6.93 9.63
N ALA A 80 -5.23 -6.99 8.44
CA ALA A 80 -3.95 -6.37 8.17
C ALA A 80 -3.84 -5.96 6.70
N SER A 81 -3.17 -4.84 6.47
CA SER A 81 -2.64 -4.48 5.17
C SER A 81 -1.13 -4.71 5.13
N ASP A 82 -0.58 -4.81 3.92
CA ASP A 82 0.85 -4.87 3.68
C ASP A 82 1.24 -3.98 2.51
N HIS A 83 2.28 -3.17 2.70
CA HIS A 83 2.77 -2.20 1.71
C HIS A 83 4.25 -2.43 1.46
N GLY A 84 4.58 -2.85 0.24
CA GLY A 84 5.95 -3.06 -0.21
C GLY A 84 6.46 -1.87 -1.00
N THR A 85 7.39 -1.10 -0.43
CA THR A 85 7.96 0.09 -1.06
C THR A 85 9.49 0.10 -0.97
N ASP A 86 10.16 0.88 -1.81
CA ASP A 86 11.60 1.12 -1.67
C ASP A 86 11.88 1.98 -0.43
N ARG A 87 11.04 3.01 -0.20
CA ARG A 87 11.11 3.94 0.94
C ARG A 87 9.70 4.38 1.40
N PRO A 88 9.55 4.93 2.63
CA PRO A 88 8.29 5.53 3.06
C PRO A 88 8.03 6.83 2.29
N TYR A 89 7.09 6.85 1.35
CA TYR A 89 6.75 8.09 0.65
C TYR A 89 5.99 9.02 1.61
N SER A 90 6.43 10.28 1.72
CA SER A 90 5.90 11.26 2.68
C SER A 90 6.05 12.72 2.23
N ASP A 91 6.18 12.96 0.91
CA ASP A 91 6.14 14.29 0.34
C ASP A 91 4.80 14.97 0.68
N ASP A 92 4.83 16.28 0.94
CA ASP A 92 3.62 17.08 1.15
C ASP A 92 2.79 17.13 -0.13
N PHE A 93 1.48 17.04 0.02
CA PHE A 93 0.53 17.08 -1.09
C PHE A 93 -0.78 17.74 -0.67
N THR A 94 -1.47 18.29 -1.66
CA THR A 94 -2.87 18.74 -1.56
C THR A 94 -3.77 17.86 -2.42
N ASP A 95 -5.05 17.72 -2.05
CA ASP A 95 -6.02 16.93 -2.81
C ASP A 95 -6.11 17.38 -4.28
N LYS A 96 -5.97 18.69 -4.51
CA LYS A 96 -5.95 19.28 -5.87
C LYS A 96 -4.75 18.82 -6.69
N GLU A 97 -3.55 18.75 -6.09
CA GLU A 97 -2.38 18.24 -6.78
C GLU A 97 -2.57 16.76 -7.14
N ILE A 98 -3.05 15.95 -6.19
CA ILE A 98 -3.26 14.52 -6.42
C ILE A 98 -4.33 14.27 -7.48
N ALA A 99 -5.44 15.01 -7.44
CA ALA A 99 -6.48 14.94 -8.48
C ALA A 99 -5.90 15.28 -9.87
N SER A 100 -5.09 16.34 -9.98
CA SER A 100 -4.45 16.72 -11.24
C SER A 100 -3.46 15.67 -11.74
N ILE A 101 -2.68 15.06 -10.84
CA ILE A 101 -1.75 13.98 -11.18
C ILE A 101 -2.52 12.75 -11.67
N PHE A 102 -3.58 12.39 -10.97
CA PHE A 102 -4.42 11.24 -11.31
C PHE A 102 -5.08 11.43 -12.68
N GLU A 103 -5.72 12.58 -12.93
CA GLU A 103 -6.35 12.90 -14.22
C GLU A 103 -5.36 12.87 -15.37
N LYS A 104 -4.15 13.42 -15.17
CA LYS A 104 -3.07 13.39 -16.15
C LYS A 104 -2.70 11.95 -16.54
N VAL A 105 -2.50 11.08 -15.55
CA VAL A 105 -2.10 9.69 -15.81
C VAL A 105 -3.26 8.87 -16.38
N LEU A 106 -4.49 9.12 -15.92
CA LEU A 106 -5.70 8.54 -16.51
C LEU A 106 -5.86 8.92 -17.99
N GLY A 107 -5.45 10.13 -18.36
CA GLY A 107 -5.34 10.60 -19.74
C GLY A 107 -4.23 9.96 -20.57
N GLY A 108 -3.41 9.10 -19.97
CA GLY A 108 -2.33 8.36 -20.64
C GLY A 108 -0.98 9.08 -20.66
N GLU A 109 -0.84 10.20 -19.97
CA GLU A 109 0.44 10.88 -19.80
C GLU A 109 1.27 10.27 -18.66
N SER A 110 2.60 10.45 -18.70
CA SER A 110 3.48 9.98 -17.63
C SER A 110 3.64 11.02 -16.53
N PRO A 111 3.59 10.64 -15.25
CA PRO A 111 3.90 11.55 -14.16
C PRO A 111 5.41 11.84 -14.11
N THR A 112 5.78 12.99 -13.57
CA THR A 112 7.16 13.28 -13.18
C THR A 112 7.54 12.49 -11.93
N GLU A 113 8.83 12.46 -11.58
CA GLU A 113 9.28 11.83 -10.34
C GLU A 113 8.66 12.49 -9.09
N GLU A 114 8.50 13.81 -9.08
CA GLU A 114 7.85 14.53 -7.97
C GLU A 114 6.36 14.17 -7.87
N GLU A 115 5.65 14.19 -8.99
CA GLU A 115 4.24 13.81 -9.04
C GLU A 115 4.04 12.37 -8.58
N THR A 116 4.95 11.46 -8.97
CA THR A 116 4.95 10.06 -8.53
C THR A 116 5.09 10.00 -7.01
N ARG A 117 6.09 10.68 -6.42
CA ARG A 117 6.28 10.68 -4.96
C ARG A 117 5.05 11.21 -4.23
N LYS A 118 4.49 12.34 -4.65
CA LYS A 118 3.28 12.92 -4.06
C LYS A 118 2.09 11.97 -4.12
N PHE A 119 1.86 11.32 -5.27
CA PHE A 119 0.80 10.32 -5.39
C PHE A 119 1.00 9.15 -4.43
N LYS A 120 2.21 8.59 -4.35
CA LYS A 120 2.53 7.50 -3.44
C LYS A 120 2.37 7.90 -1.97
N SER A 121 2.76 9.13 -1.61
CA SER A 121 2.53 9.70 -0.28
C SER A 121 1.05 9.78 0.07
N ALA A 122 0.21 10.25 -0.86
CA ALA A 122 -1.23 10.30 -0.67
C ALA A 122 -1.84 8.91 -0.54
N PHE A 123 -1.42 7.97 -1.38
CA PHE A 123 -1.88 6.60 -1.36
C PHE A 123 -1.61 5.92 -0.01
N LEU A 124 -0.36 5.95 0.47
CA LEU A 124 0.01 5.36 1.75
C LEU A 124 -0.75 5.99 2.92
N TYR A 125 -0.91 7.32 2.92
CA TYR A 125 -1.69 8.03 3.92
C TYR A 125 -3.16 7.55 3.93
N HIS A 126 -3.82 7.51 2.77
CA HIS A 126 -5.21 7.06 2.70
C HIS A 126 -5.39 5.59 3.09
N CYS A 127 -4.44 4.71 2.76
CA CYS A 127 -4.42 3.34 3.29
C CYS A 127 -4.29 3.29 4.81
N GLY A 128 -3.42 4.11 5.39
CA GLY A 128 -3.28 4.24 6.85
C GLY A 128 -4.60 4.65 7.52
N VAL A 129 -5.28 5.65 6.94
CA VAL A 129 -6.60 6.10 7.42
C VAL A 129 -7.66 4.99 7.32
N MET A 130 -7.70 4.23 6.21
CA MET A 130 -8.61 3.08 6.06
C MET A 130 -8.37 2.02 7.12
N ASP A 131 -7.10 1.68 7.36
CA ASP A 131 -6.72 0.67 8.35
C ASP A 131 -7.03 1.12 9.78
N ALA A 132 -6.80 2.39 10.11
CA ALA A 132 -7.10 2.95 11.43
C ALA A 132 -8.60 2.85 11.73
N LYS A 133 -9.45 3.24 10.77
CA LYS A 133 -10.92 3.15 10.90
C LYS A 133 -11.43 1.73 11.14
N LYS A 134 -10.76 0.71 10.59
CA LYS A 134 -11.10 -0.71 10.79
C LYS A 134 -10.36 -1.37 11.96
N GLY A 135 -9.43 -0.66 12.60
CA GLY A 135 -8.55 -1.23 13.62
C GLY A 135 -7.62 -2.32 13.07
N TRP A 136 -7.26 -2.25 11.79
CA TRP A 136 -6.32 -3.16 11.15
C TRP A 136 -4.87 -2.87 11.54
N VAL A 137 -4.00 -3.84 11.26
CA VAL A 137 -2.55 -3.67 11.33
C VAL A 137 -2.04 -3.18 9.97
N TYR A 138 -1.33 -2.06 9.95
CA TYR A 138 -0.64 -1.50 8.79
C TYR A 138 0.81 -2.00 8.77
N GLN A 139 1.15 -2.90 7.84
CA GLN A 139 2.51 -3.40 7.70
C GLN A 139 3.25 -2.63 6.61
N LEU A 140 4.45 -2.13 6.92
CA LEU A 140 5.28 -1.38 5.98
C LEU A 140 6.62 -2.08 5.77
N HIS A 141 6.78 -2.72 4.61
CA HIS A 141 8.02 -3.35 4.18
C HIS A 141 8.82 -2.41 3.28
N VAL A 142 9.99 -1.97 3.76
CA VAL A 142 10.84 -1.00 3.03
C VAL A 142 12.24 -1.54 2.71
N GLY A 143 12.91 -0.88 1.75
CA GLY A 143 14.34 -1.02 1.53
C GLY A 143 14.74 -2.05 0.48
N ALA A 144 13.82 -2.63 -0.29
CA ALA A 144 14.17 -3.51 -1.41
C ALA A 144 14.51 -2.70 -2.67
N ILE A 145 15.62 -3.05 -3.35
CA ILE A 145 15.86 -2.66 -4.75
C ILE A 145 15.45 -3.82 -5.65
N ARG A 146 14.56 -3.54 -6.61
CA ARG A 146 13.88 -4.59 -7.39
C ARG A 146 14.29 -4.58 -8.85
N ASN A 147 14.15 -5.74 -9.50
CA ASN A 147 14.32 -5.91 -10.94
C ASN A 147 15.70 -5.45 -11.46
N ASN A 148 16.76 -5.67 -10.67
CA ASN A 148 18.10 -5.14 -10.94
C ASN A 148 18.73 -5.72 -12.22
N ASN A 149 18.27 -6.89 -12.66
CA ASN A 149 18.77 -7.57 -13.85
C ASN A 149 17.79 -7.41 -15.03
N SER A 150 17.99 -6.37 -15.85
CA SER A 150 17.10 -6.03 -16.97
C SER A 150 16.99 -7.13 -18.04
N ARG A 151 18.03 -7.95 -18.22
CA ARG A 151 17.97 -9.10 -19.13
C ARG A 151 17.02 -10.15 -18.60
N MET A 152 17.15 -10.53 -17.32
CA MET A 152 16.30 -11.55 -16.70
C MET A 152 14.87 -11.06 -16.49
N MET A 153 14.66 -9.76 -16.24
CA MET A 153 13.31 -9.18 -16.19
C MET A 153 12.55 -9.45 -17.51
N LYS A 154 13.21 -9.26 -18.66
CA LYS A 154 12.59 -9.54 -19.98
C LYS A 154 12.31 -11.02 -20.21
N GLU A 155 13.14 -11.92 -19.67
CA GLU A 155 13.03 -13.37 -19.88
C GLU A 155 12.05 -14.03 -18.90
N LEU A 156 12.05 -13.60 -17.63
CA LEU A 156 11.36 -14.28 -16.53
C LEU A 156 10.33 -13.42 -15.79
N GLY A 157 10.37 -12.09 -15.94
CA GLY A 157 9.50 -11.18 -15.23
C GLY A 157 9.91 -10.89 -13.78
N ARG A 158 8.99 -10.26 -13.04
CA ARG A 158 9.13 -9.86 -11.63
C ARG A 158 9.24 -11.08 -10.70
N ASP A 159 9.79 -10.88 -9.51
CA ASP A 159 9.81 -11.87 -8.41
C ASP A 159 10.54 -13.18 -8.74
N THR A 160 11.57 -13.11 -9.60
CA THR A 160 12.36 -14.28 -10.06
C THR A 160 13.79 -14.34 -9.51
N GLY A 161 14.03 -13.71 -8.36
CA GLY A 161 15.31 -13.79 -7.62
C GLY A 161 16.37 -12.74 -8.00
N PHE A 162 15.97 -11.64 -8.65
CA PHE A 162 16.87 -10.55 -9.07
C PHE A 162 16.66 -9.24 -8.29
N ASP A 163 16.16 -9.37 -7.06
CA ASP A 163 15.97 -8.30 -6.09
C ASP A 163 17.04 -8.38 -4.98
N SER A 164 17.38 -7.26 -4.36
CA SER A 164 18.37 -7.23 -3.27
C SER A 164 18.11 -6.12 -2.26
N ILE A 165 18.97 -6.02 -1.25
CA ILE A 165 18.94 -4.98 -0.22
C ILE A 165 19.34 -3.64 -0.85
N GLY A 166 18.50 -2.62 -0.67
CA GLY A 166 18.75 -1.21 -1.00
C GLY A 166 19.24 -0.40 0.21
N ASP A 167 19.59 0.86 -0.02
CA ASP A 167 20.20 1.75 0.96
C ASP A 167 19.58 3.16 0.97
N PHE A 168 18.26 3.22 0.81
CA PHE A 168 17.47 4.45 0.84
C PHE A 168 17.45 5.13 2.22
N ASP A 169 17.21 6.44 2.23
CA ASP A 169 16.96 7.18 3.46
C ASP A 169 15.56 6.86 4.01
N LEU A 170 15.50 6.38 5.25
CA LEU A 170 14.25 5.93 5.88
C LEU A 170 13.79 6.81 7.04
N ALA A 171 14.72 7.38 7.83
CA ALA A 171 14.40 8.01 9.11
C ALA A 171 13.40 9.17 8.99
N GLN A 172 13.77 10.21 8.25
CA GLN A 172 12.93 11.39 8.07
C GLN A 172 11.60 11.07 7.37
N PRO A 173 11.57 10.35 6.22
CA PRO A 173 10.31 10.04 5.58
C PRO A 173 9.36 9.20 6.45
N LEU A 174 9.90 8.26 7.22
CA LEU A 174 9.11 7.44 8.12
C LEU A 174 8.51 8.28 9.25
N ALA A 175 9.31 9.14 9.88
CA ALA A 175 8.83 10.05 10.90
C ALA A 175 7.71 10.96 10.37
N HIS A 176 7.86 11.49 9.15
CA HIS A 176 6.84 12.35 8.53
C HIS A 176 5.54 11.60 8.24
N LEU A 177 5.60 10.41 7.63
CA LEU A 177 4.40 9.61 7.34
C LEU A 177 3.63 9.25 8.61
N LEU A 178 4.33 8.72 9.62
CA LEU A 178 3.71 8.31 10.88
C LEU A 178 3.16 9.52 11.64
N ASN A 179 3.90 10.64 11.71
CA ASN A 179 3.45 11.86 12.35
C ASN A 179 2.21 12.45 11.66
N ARG A 180 2.14 12.40 10.32
CA ARG A 180 0.96 12.90 9.61
C ARG A 180 -0.30 12.15 10.02
N LEU A 181 -0.25 10.81 10.03
CA LEU A 181 -1.35 9.97 10.48
C LEU A 181 -1.69 10.22 11.96
N ASP A 182 -0.68 10.26 12.83
CA ASP A 182 -0.84 10.42 14.27
C ASP A 182 -1.41 11.80 14.66
N SER A 183 -0.95 12.87 13.99
CA SER A 183 -1.42 14.24 14.26
C SER A 183 -2.90 14.47 13.98
N GLU A 184 -3.53 13.55 13.24
CA GLU A 184 -4.95 13.55 12.89
C GLU A 184 -5.73 12.43 13.60
N ASP A 185 -5.11 11.75 14.57
CA ASP A 185 -5.67 10.58 15.28
C ASP A 185 -6.09 9.45 14.32
N GLN A 186 -5.31 9.28 13.24
CA GLN A 186 -5.52 8.29 12.18
C GLN A 186 -4.36 7.28 12.07
N LEU A 187 -3.50 7.17 13.09
CA LEU A 187 -2.42 6.17 13.08
C LEU A 187 -2.99 4.77 13.44
N PRO A 188 -2.96 3.77 12.53
CA PRO A 188 -3.33 2.40 12.87
C PRO A 188 -2.28 1.73 13.75
N LYS A 189 -2.51 0.47 14.14
CA LYS A 189 -1.40 -0.37 14.63
C LYS A 189 -0.40 -0.55 13.50
N VAL A 190 0.87 -0.25 13.72
CA VAL A 190 1.90 -0.34 12.67
C VAL A 190 2.91 -1.43 12.99
N ILE A 191 3.33 -2.18 11.96
CA ILE A 191 4.55 -2.98 12.02
C ILE A 191 5.50 -2.51 10.92
N LEU A 192 6.74 -2.20 11.30
CA LEU A 192 7.77 -1.71 10.41
C LEU A 192 8.79 -2.81 10.10
N TYR A 193 9.14 -2.97 8.83
CA TYR A 193 10.14 -3.92 8.36
C TYR A 193 11.15 -3.23 7.47
N ASN A 194 12.44 -3.42 7.73
CA ASN A 194 13.54 -2.95 6.90
C ASN A 194 14.28 -4.14 6.27
N SER A 195 14.59 -4.02 4.97
CA SER A 195 15.43 -5.01 4.28
C SER A 195 16.92 -4.85 4.63
N ASN A 196 17.36 -3.62 4.89
CA ASN A 196 18.75 -3.31 5.19
C ASN A 196 19.00 -3.33 6.71
N PRO A 197 19.81 -4.24 7.25
CA PRO A 197 20.01 -4.37 8.69
C PRO A 197 20.65 -3.15 9.34
N ARG A 198 21.25 -2.23 8.57
CA ARG A 198 21.76 -0.95 9.09
C ARG A 198 20.66 -0.10 9.75
N ASP A 199 19.40 -0.33 9.37
CA ASP A 199 18.25 0.45 9.81
C ASP A 199 17.52 -0.21 10.99
N ASN A 200 18.06 -1.29 11.57
CA ASN A 200 17.43 -2.00 12.70
C ASN A 200 17.23 -1.08 13.92
N GLU A 201 18.29 -0.37 14.33
CA GLU A 201 18.23 0.57 15.45
C GLU A 201 17.37 1.79 15.13
N LEU A 202 17.36 2.22 13.86
CA LEU A 202 16.47 3.28 13.38
C LEU A 202 15.01 2.85 13.55
N MET A 203 14.62 1.67 13.06
CA MET A 203 13.25 1.16 13.20
C MET A 203 12.87 0.99 14.67
N SER A 204 13.78 0.40 15.48
CA SER A 204 13.55 0.15 16.90
C SER A 204 13.34 1.43 17.72
N THR A 205 14.01 2.52 17.34
CA THR A 205 13.84 3.82 18.00
C THR A 205 12.68 4.62 17.42
N MET A 206 12.35 4.44 16.13
CA MET A 206 11.22 5.10 15.48
C MET A 206 9.89 4.72 16.12
N ILE A 207 9.65 3.42 16.36
CA ILE A 207 8.38 2.93 16.92
C ILE A 207 8.07 3.53 18.29
N GLY A 208 9.09 3.93 19.06
CA GLY A 208 8.91 4.51 20.39
C GLY A 208 8.32 5.93 20.38
N ASN A 209 8.37 6.63 19.24
CA ASN A 209 7.84 7.98 19.11
C ASN A 209 6.30 8.01 19.04
N PHE A 210 5.67 6.89 18.68
CA PHE A 210 4.24 6.83 18.31
C PHE A 210 3.45 5.79 19.13
N GLN A 211 3.91 5.49 20.35
CA GLN A 211 3.16 4.65 21.29
C GLN A 211 2.23 5.54 22.13
N ASP A 212 0.97 5.13 22.29
CA ASP A 212 -0.03 5.85 23.10
C ASP A 212 -0.30 5.17 24.47
N GLY A 213 0.22 3.95 24.66
CA GLY A 213 0.03 3.14 25.86
C GLY A 213 -1.36 2.48 25.98
N SER A 214 -2.22 2.55 24.96
CA SER A 214 -3.55 1.93 24.96
C SER A 214 -3.50 0.41 24.72
N VAL A 215 -2.47 -0.07 24.03
CA VAL A 215 -2.18 -1.47 23.75
C VAL A 215 -0.72 -1.79 24.03
N ALA A 216 -0.40 -3.07 24.25
CA ALA A 216 1.00 -3.51 24.36
C ALA A 216 1.67 -3.42 22.97
N GLY A 217 2.60 -2.48 22.83
CA GLY A 217 3.43 -2.29 21.64
C GLY A 217 4.71 -3.13 21.62
#